data_AF-A0A3D5V085-F1
#
_entry.id   AF-A0A3D5V085-F1
#
_cell.length_a   1.000
_cell.length_b   1.000
_cell.length_c   1.000
_cell.angle_alpha   90.00
_cell.angle_beta   90.00
_cell.angle_gamma   90.00
#
_symmetry.space_group_name_H-M   'P 1'
#
loop_
_entity.id
_entity.type
_entity.pdbx_description
1 polymer ?
#
loop_
_entity_poly.entity_id
_entity_poly.type
_entity_poly.pdbx_seq_one_letter_code
_entity_poly.pdbx_strand_id
1 'polypeptide(L)'
;ECDLQDQSMAYGVDGSRFHENKRAVEEKYMGPLVKTVMTRCIHCTRCIRFSQEVAGVPELGAIGRGEDMEITTYLEHALTSELSANVVDLCPVGALTFRPFAYTARPWELKKTESIDVMDAVGSNIRVDARGPEVMRILPRLNDDVNEEWISDKTRFVWDGLKMQRLDTPFVRINGRLQPATWEEAFAAIAARLKDVDGSRIAAIAGDLACAESMKALKDLYTSLGCTSIDCRQDGAKLDASNRGAYLFNTTIAGIEEA
;
A
#
# COMPACT_ATOMS: atom_id res chain seq x y z
N GLU A 1 16.96 8.23 -5.59
CA GLU A 1 16.10 9.37 -5.93
C GLU A 1 16.26 10.33 -4.77
N CYS A 2 17.03 11.40 -4.99
CA CYS A 2 17.40 12.35 -3.95
C CYS A 2 17.47 13.71 -4.62
N ASP A 3 16.45 14.54 -4.39
CA ASP A 3 16.35 15.86 -5.00
C ASP A 3 17.59 16.69 -4.73
N LEU A 4 18.16 16.60 -3.53
CA LEU A 4 19.40 17.32 -3.19
C LEU A 4 20.58 16.91 -4.08
N GLN A 5 20.71 15.62 -4.42
CA GLN A 5 21.75 15.16 -5.32
C GLN A 5 21.48 15.63 -6.75
N ASP A 6 20.24 15.46 -7.23
CA ASP A 6 19.86 15.81 -8.59
C ASP A 6 19.98 17.34 -8.84
N GLN A 7 19.55 18.15 -7.88
CA GLN A 7 19.67 19.61 -7.93
C GLN A 7 21.12 20.08 -7.78
N SER A 8 21.91 19.46 -6.91
CA SER A 8 23.34 19.79 -6.79
C SER A 8 24.11 19.46 -8.06
N MET A 9 23.76 18.37 -8.75
CA MET A 9 24.39 18.01 -10.03
C MET A 9 23.94 18.93 -11.18
N ALA A 10 22.67 19.34 -11.20
CA ALA A 10 22.12 20.16 -12.27
C ALA A 10 22.44 21.66 -12.13
N TYR A 11 22.45 22.18 -10.90
CA TYR A 11 22.52 23.62 -10.62
C TYR A 11 23.59 24.00 -9.60
N GLY A 12 24.15 23.03 -8.88
CA GLY A 12 25.16 23.27 -7.85
C GLY A 12 26.54 23.58 -8.42
N VAL A 13 27.44 24.01 -7.54
CA VAL A 13 28.86 24.20 -7.85
C VAL A 13 29.62 22.88 -7.66
N ASP A 14 30.66 22.67 -8.45
CA ASP A 14 31.46 21.45 -8.48
C ASP A 14 32.37 21.25 -7.25
N GLY A 15 32.73 22.33 -6.55
CA GLY A 15 33.63 22.33 -5.39
C GLY A 15 32.99 22.75 -4.06
N SER A 16 33.52 22.19 -2.95
CA SER A 16 33.19 22.62 -1.59
C SER A 16 34.24 23.58 -1.03
N ARG A 17 33.79 24.62 -0.34
CA ARG A 17 34.65 25.54 0.45
C ARG A 17 34.59 25.27 1.95
N PHE A 18 33.71 24.36 2.38
CA PHE A 18 33.49 24.04 3.79
C PHE A 18 34.45 22.93 4.22
N HIS A 19 35.42 23.28 5.07
CA HIS A 19 36.44 22.36 5.58
C HIS A 19 36.32 22.05 7.08
N GLU A 20 35.39 22.71 7.77
CA GLU A 20 35.15 22.55 9.20
C GLU A 20 34.35 21.27 9.50
N ASN A 21 34.25 20.94 10.79
CA ASN A 21 33.43 19.83 11.25
C ASN A 21 31.95 20.11 10.98
N LYS A 22 31.28 19.11 10.39
CA LYS A 22 29.83 19.14 10.18
C LYS A 22 29.12 18.72 11.46
N ARG A 23 27.96 19.32 11.73
CA ARG A 23 27.05 18.83 12.76
C ARG A 23 26.64 17.39 12.48
N ALA A 24 26.40 16.65 13.56
CA ALA A 24 25.83 15.32 13.54
C ALA A 24 24.68 15.29 14.53
N VAL A 25 23.59 14.63 14.14
CA VAL A 25 22.38 14.50 14.94
C VAL A 25 22.11 13.02 15.16
N GLU A 26 21.72 12.67 16.38
CA GLU A 26 21.35 11.30 16.74
C GLU A 26 20.11 10.84 15.96
N GLU A 27 20.03 9.54 15.66
CA GLU A 27 18.83 8.97 15.05
C GLU A 27 17.68 8.99 16.07
N LYS A 28 16.49 9.38 15.61
CA LYS A 28 15.30 9.53 16.46
C LYS A 28 14.31 8.42 16.14
N TYR A 29 13.73 7.78 17.15
CA TYR A 29 12.75 6.74 16.86
C TYR A 29 11.41 7.37 16.43
N MET A 30 10.98 7.11 15.19
CA MET A 30 9.69 7.54 14.63
C MET A 30 8.76 6.35 14.29
N GLY A 31 9.00 5.20 14.92
CA GLY A 31 8.20 3.98 14.72
C GLY A 31 8.84 2.92 13.82
N PRO A 32 8.06 1.87 13.48
CA PRO A 32 8.54 0.73 12.70
C PRO A 32 8.51 0.97 11.18
N LEU A 33 7.78 1.98 10.70
CA LEU A 33 7.57 2.23 9.26
C LEU A 33 8.60 3.22 8.68
N VAL A 34 8.91 4.28 9.42
CA VAL A 34 9.82 5.34 9.00
C VAL A 34 11.17 5.19 9.70
N LYS A 35 12.23 5.07 8.91
CA LYS A 35 13.62 5.12 9.36
C LYS A 35 14.16 6.53 9.21
N THR A 36 14.77 7.03 10.28
CA THR A 36 15.33 8.37 10.34
C THR A 36 16.85 8.36 10.30
N VAL A 37 17.43 9.32 9.59
CA VAL A 37 18.85 9.68 9.66
C VAL A 37 18.93 11.21 9.66
N MET A 38 18.72 11.83 10.82
CA MET A 38 18.47 13.28 10.93
C MET A 38 19.69 14.15 10.60
N THR A 39 20.90 13.60 10.65
CA THR A 39 22.10 14.26 10.11
C THR A 39 21.95 14.67 8.64
N ARG A 40 21.10 13.97 7.86
CA ARG A 40 20.83 14.29 6.45
C ARG A 40 19.72 15.32 6.26
N CYS A 41 18.96 15.64 7.31
CA CYS A 41 17.85 16.57 7.22
C CYS A 41 18.35 18.00 6.98
N ILE A 42 17.72 18.69 6.03
CA ILE A 42 18.02 20.08 5.64
C ILE A 42 17.00 21.09 6.21
N HIS A 43 16.16 20.66 7.16
CA HIS A 43 15.15 21.50 7.81
C HIS A 43 14.17 22.22 6.87
N CYS A 44 13.81 21.59 5.75
CA CYS A 44 12.83 22.17 4.81
C CYS A 44 11.37 22.20 5.32
N THR A 45 11.13 21.65 6.52
CA THR A 45 9.84 21.57 7.24
C THR A 45 8.66 20.98 6.45
N ARG A 46 8.90 20.32 5.30
CA ARG A 46 7.84 19.65 4.51
C ARG A 46 7.10 18.56 5.30
N CYS A 47 7.84 17.72 6.04
CA CYS A 47 7.25 16.66 6.84
C CYS A 47 6.38 17.18 8.00
N ILE A 48 6.78 18.30 8.63
CA ILE A 48 6.01 18.93 9.71
C ILE A 48 4.68 19.45 9.15
N ARG A 49 4.72 20.18 8.03
CA ARG A 49 3.51 20.70 7.37
C ARG A 49 2.59 19.58 6.94
N PHE A 50 3.10 18.53 6.30
CA PHE A 50 2.29 17.37 5.92
C PHE A 50 1.62 16.72 7.13
N SER A 51 2.38 16.48 8.21
CA SER A 51 1.85 15.87 9.43
C SER A 51 0.68 16.70 10.00
N GLN A 52 0.83 18.02 10.00
CA GLN A 52 -0.16 18.93 10.57
C GLN A 52 -1.36 19.19 9.65
N GLU A 53 -1.13 19.34 8.34
CA GLU A 53 -2.13 19.81 7.38
C GLU A 53 -2.87 18.66 6.69
N VAL A 54 -2.14 17.63 6.25
CA VAL A 54 -2.70 16.52 5.44
C VAL A 54 -3.01 15.31 6.30
N ALA A 55 -2.03 14.82 7.08
CA ALA A 55 -2.28 13.71 8.00
C ALA A 55 -3.16 14.11 9.19
N GLY A 56 -3.32 15.43 9.44
CA GLY A 56 -4.17 15.96 10.52
C GLY A 56 -3.68 15.62 11.94
N VAL A 57 -2.46 15.11 12.08
CA VAL A 57 -1.88 14.64 13.34
C VAL A 57 -0.55 15.37 13.56
N PRO A 58 -0.50 16.40 14.42
CA PRO A 58 0.69 17.23 14.63
C PRO A 58 1.73 16.55 15.54
N GLU A 59 2.22 15.37 15.12
CA GLU A 59 3.21 14.57 15.86
C GLU A 59 4.65 15.01 15.58
N LEU A 60 4.92 15.58 14.40
CA LEU A 60 6.23 16.09 14.01
C LEU A 60 6.38 17.57 14.32
N GLY A 61 7.52 17.95 14.91
CA GLY A 61 7.83 19.33 15.22
C GLY A 61 9.32 19.64 15.08
N ALA A 62 9.64 20.93 15.09
CA ALA A 62 11.01 21.43 15.19
C ALA A 62 11.29 21.86 16.63
N ILE A 63 12.30 21.25 17.25
CA ILE A 63 12.79 21.63 18.58
C ILE A 63 14.14 22.33 18.46
N GLY A 64 14.47 23.16 19.45
CA GLY A 64 15.72 23.93 19.45
C GLY A 64 15.68 25.15 18.53
N ARG A 65 16.86 25.69 18.23
CA ARG A 65 17.04 26.89 17.38
C ARG A 65 18.42 26.90 16.74
N GLY A 66 18.54 27.59 15.60
CA GLY A 66 19.81 27.70 14.89
C GLY A 66 20.26 26.37 14.29
N GLU A 67 21.55 26.08 14.34
CA GLU A 67 22.13 24.85 13.79
C GLU A 67 21.73 23.58 14.57
N ASP A 68 21.49 23.75 15.88
CA ASP A 68 21.05 22.70 16.81
C ASP A 68 19.53 22.49 16.76
N MET A 69 18.84 23.07 15.78
CA MET A 69 17.44 22.73 15.55
C MET A 69 17.34 21.26 15.09
N GLU A 70 16.37 20.53 15.59
CA GLU A 70 16.11 19.13 15.22
C GLU A 70 14.63 18.94 14.87
N ILE A 71 14.38 18.16 13.82
CA ILE A 71 13.02 17.69 13.52
C ILE A 71 12.84 16.34 14.20
N THR A 72 11.91 16.27 15.13
CA THR A 72 11.62 15.07 15.92
C THR A 72 10.12 14.96 16.19
N THR A 73 9.69 13.77 16.64
CA THR A 73 8.39 13.63 17.28
C THR A 73 8.47 14.11 18.74
N TYR A 74 7.36 14.60 19.27
CA TYR A 74 7.27 14.91 20.71
C TYR A 74 7.51 13.62 21.51
N LEU A 75 8.53 13.62 22.39
CA LEU A 75 8.92 12.48 23.24
C LEU A 75 9.36 11.19 22.49
N GLU A 76 9.85 11.28 21.25
CA GLU A 76 10.27 10.10 20.45
C GLU A 76 9.18 9.03 20.33
N HIS A 77 7.91 9.45 20.36
CA HIS A 77 6.79 8.56 20.09
C HIS A 77 6.82 8.10 18.62
N ALA A 78 6.33 6.88 18.40
CA ALA A 78 6.07 6.38 17.06
C ALA A 78 4.96 7.22 16.41
N LEU A 79 5.08 7.46 15.11
CA LEU A 79 3.99 8.06 14.34
C LEU A 79 2.78 7.13 14.38
N THR A 80 1.61 7.66 14.70
CA THR A 80 0.38 6.88 14.87
C THR A 80 -0.63 7.02 13.73
N SER A 81 -0.47 8.05 12.90
CA SER A 81 -1.32 8.28 11.72
C SER A 81 -1.20 7.14 10.70
N GLU A 82 -2.32 6.82 10.07
CA GLU A 82 -2.47 5.88 8.97
C GLU A 82 -1.87 6.36 7.64
N LEU A 83 -1.54 7.65 7.53
CA LEU A 83 -0.87 8.27 6.38
C LEU A 83 0.58 8.67 6.71
N SER A 84 1.12 8.19 7.82
CA SER A 84 2.38 8.68 8.37
C SER A 84 3.59 8.48 7.45
N ALA A 85 3.67 7.38 6.71
CA ALA A 85 4.86 7.08 5.91
C ALA A 85 4.92 7.81 4.56
N ASN A 86 3.88 8.55 4.19
CA ASN A 86 3.92 9.49 3.07
C ASN A 86 4.99 10.59 3.27
N VAL A 87 5.39 10.89 4.52
CA VAL A 87 6.50 11.81 4.83
C VAL A 87 7.83 11.40 4.19
N VAL A 88 7.99 10.12 3.85
CA VAL A 88 9.18 9.61 3.16
C VAL A 88 9.22 10.06 1.71
N ASP A 89 8.08 10.07 1.02
CA ASP A 89 8.00 10.50 -0.39
C ASP A 89 8.23 12.01 -0.51
N LEU A 90 7.74 12.76 0.48
CA LEU A 90 7.94 14.21 0.60
C LEU A 90 9.37 14.64 0.91
N CYS A 91 10.17 13.73 1.48
CA CYS A 91 11.50 14.07 1.98
C CYS A 91 12.46 14.26 0.79
N PRO A 92 12.96 15.49 0.52
CA PRO A 92 13.84 15.75 -0.63
C PRO A 92 15.25 15.15 -0.45
N VAL A 93 15.49 14.52 0.69
CA VAL A 93 16.77 13.95 1.12
C VAL A 93 16.52 12.59 1.76
N GLY A 94 17.56 11.75 1.83
CA GLY A 94 17.47 10.44 2.50
C GLY A 94 17.48 10.51 4.04
N ALA A 95 16.84 11.52 4.63
CA ALA A 95 16.70 11.69 6.08
C ALA A 95 15.53 10.89 6.64
N LEU A 96 14.41 10.84 5.91
CA LEU A 96 13.29 9.95 6.17
C LEU A 96 13.27 8.90 5.07
N THR A 97 13.29 7.63 5.43
CA THR A 97 13.30 6.51 4.48
C THR A 97 12.38 5.40 4.98
N PHE A 98 11.91 4.53 4.10
CA PHE A 98 11.14 3.37 4.51
C PHE A 98 12.02 2.40 5.30
N ARG A 99 11.65 2.09 6.53
CA ARG A 99 12.38 1.13 7.37
C ARG A 99 12.31 -0.30 6.81
N PRO A 100 11.14 -0.82 6.35
CA PRO A 100 11.07 -2.17 5.77
C PRO A 100 11.84 -2.34 4.45
N PHE A 101 11.98 -1.27 3.67
CA PHE A 101 12.73 -1.26 2.41
C PHE A 101 14.19 -0.79 2.58
N ALA A 102 14.63 -0.49 3.81
CA ALA A 102 15.94 0.06 4.05
C ALA A 102 17.04 -0.89 3.54
N TYR A 103 17.85 -0.39 2.61
CA TYR A 103 19.03 -1.07 2.06
C TYR A 103 18.77 -2.34 1.23
N THR A 104 17.53 -2.62 0.83
CA THR A 104 17.21 -3.85 0.08
C THR A 104 17.47 -3.74 -1.43
N ALA A 105 17.27 -2.56 -2.02
CA ALA A 105 17.49 -2.30 -3.44
C ALA A 105 17.87 -0.84 -3.72
N ARG A 106 18.15 -0.54 -4.99
CA ARG A 106 18.38 0.83 -5.50
C ARG A 106 17.33 1.20 -6.55
N PRO A 107 16.91 2.48 -6.64
CA PRO A 107 15.82 2.88 -7.54
C PRO A 107 16.03 2.55 -9.02
N TRP A 108 17.28 2.51 -9.50
CA TRP A 108 17.60 2.17 -10.89
C TRP A 108 17.57 0.66 -11.18
N GLU A 109 17.52 -0.20 -10.16
CA GLU A 109 17.40 -1.66 -10.32
C GLU A 109 15.94 -2.12 -10.46
N LEU A 110 14.98 -1.24 -10.15
CA LEU A 110 13.58 -1.60 -10.00
C LEU A 110 12.82 -1.44 -11.32
N LYS A 111 12.09 -2.48 -11.70
CA LYS A 111 11.08 -2.40 -12.75
C LYS A 111 9.83 -1.76 -12.16
N LYS A 112 9.42 -0.63 -12.76
CA LYS A 112 8.26 0.15 -12.34
C LYS A 112 7.03 -0.31 -13.12
N THR A 113 5.98 -0.71 -12.42
CA THR A 113 4.70 -1.11 -13.02
C THR A 113 3.59 -0.28 -12.41
N GLU A 114 2.86 0.48 -13.22
CA GLU A 114 1.68 1.22 -12.76
C GLU A 114 0.52 0.25 -12.53
N SER A 115 -0.16 0.40 -11.39
CA SER A 115 -1.25 -0.48 -10.96
C SER A 115 -2.22 0.27 -10.03
N ILE A 116 -3.17 -0.45 -9.46
CA ILE A 116 -4.22 0.08 -8.59
C ILE A 116 -4.22 -0.72 -7.29
N ASP A 117 -4.38 -0.03 -6.17
CA ASP A 117 -4.49 -0.67 -4.86
C ASP A 117 -5.86 -1.35 -4.67
N VAL A 118 -5.85 -2.44 -3.92
CA VAL A 118 -7.04 -3.23 -3.56
C VAL A 118 -7.19 -3.43 -2.05
N MET A 119 -6.35 -2.79 -1.24
CA MET A 119 -6.36 -2.96 0.22
C MET A 119 -7.48 -2.21 0.94
N ASP A 120 -8.09 -1.26 0.24
CA ASP A 120 -9.31 -0.57 0.62
C ASP A 120 -10.16 -0.29 -0.64
N ALA A 121 -11.37 0.22 -0.42
CA ALA A 121 -12.31 0.54 -1.48
C ALA A 121 -12.06 1.92 -2.12
N VAL A 122 -10.97 2.61 -1.77
CA VAL A 122 -10.58 3.88 -2.41
C VAL A 122 -10.03 3.63 -3.81
N GLY A 123 -9.30 2.51 -3.98
CA GLY A 123 -8.70 2.16 -5.27
C GLY A 123 -7.58 3.12 -5.65
N SER A 124 -6.72 3.45 -4.68
CA SER A 124 -5.64 4.42 -4.86
C SER A 124 -4.70 4.02 -6.00
N ASN A 125 -4.24 5.00 -6.78
CA ASN A 125 -3.31 4.74 -7.86
C ASN A 125 -1.89 4.51 -7.33
N ILE A 126 -1.29 3.40 -7.72
CA ILE A 126 0.02 2.98 -7.20
C ILE A 126 1.01 2.63 -8.31
N ARG A 127 2.27 2.66 -7.93
CA ARG A 127 3.41 2.14 -8.69
C ARG A 127 4.06 1.03 -7.89
N VAL A 128 4.04 -0.16 -8.47
CA VAL A 128 4.68 -1.35 -7.91
C VAL A 128 6.10 -1.42 -8.46
N ASP A 129 7.08 -1.21 -7.57
CA ASP A 129 8.50 -1.29 -7.90
C ASP A 129 9.01 -2.70 -7.53
N ALA A 130 9.30 -3.51 -8.55
CA ALA A 130 9.70 -4.92 -8.39
C ALA A 130 11.14 -5.16 -8.87
N ARG A 131 11.81 -6.16 -8.27
CA ARG A 131 13.13 -6.65 -8.71
C ARG A 131 13.06 -8.14 -8.93
N GLY A 132 13.09 -8.56 -10.19
CA GLY A 132 12.86 -9.97 -10.54
C GLY A 132 11.44 -10.40 -10.15
N PRO A 133 11.28 -11.51 -9.40
CA PRO A 133 9.96 -12.01 -9.00
C PRO A 133 9.38 -11.35 -7.75
N GLU A 134 10.16 -10.56 -7.01
CA GLU A 134 9.75 -9.97 -5.73
C GLU A 134 9.36 -8.49 -5.88
N VAL A 135 8.22 -8.13 -5.28
CA VAL A 135 7.83 -6.73 -5.09
C VAL A 135 8.67 -6.14 -3.96
N MET A 136 9.39 -5.06 -4.23
CA MET A 136 10.32 -4.49 -3.26
C MET A 136 9.72 -3.30 -2.50
N ARG A 137 8.88 -2.50 -3.16
CA ARG A 137 8.14 -1.40 -2.54
C ARG A 137 6.93 -1.00 -3.39
N ILE A 138 5.99 -0.30 -2.77
CA ILE A 138 4.83 0.31 -3.42
C ILE A 138 4.92 1.83 -3.16
N LEU A 139 4.73 2.61 -4.22
CA LEU A 139 4.72 4.07 -4.17
C LEU A 139 3.41 4.60 -4.75
N PRO A 140 2.96 5.79 -4.34
CA PRO A 140 1.79 6.43 -4.93
C PRO A 140 2.07 6.85 -6.38
N ARG A 141 0.99 6.98 -7.15
CA ARG A 141 0.99 7.62 -8.46
C ARG A 141 0.01 8.79 -8.44
N LEU A 142 0.39 9.90 -9.08
CA LEU A 142 -0.42 11.10 -9.15
C LEU A 142 -1.80 10.81 -9.77
N ASN A 143 -2.86 11.14 -9.04
CA ASN A 143 -4.24 11.16 -9.52
C ASN A 143 -5.11 12.06 -8.65
N ASP A 144 -5.30 13.28 -9.10
CA ASP A 144 -6.05 14.33 -8.40
C ASP A 144 -7.52 13.93 -8.13
N ASP A 145 -8.10 13.02 -8.92
CA ASP A 145 -9.49 12.59 -8.76
C ASP A 145 -9.69 11.57 -7.61
N VAL A 146 -8.61 10.94 -7.11
CA VAL A 146 -8.69 9.80 -6.17
C VAL A 146 -7.79 9.98 -4.96
N ASN A 147 -6.48 10.07 -5.17
CA ASN A 147 -5.52 9.97 -4.09
C ASN A 147 -4.46 11.07 -4.12
N GLU A 148 -4.56 12.02 -5.06
CA GLU A 148 -3.54 13.03 -5.34
C GLU A 148 -2.18 12.35 -5.46
N GLU A 149 -1.31 12.50 -4.47
CA GLU A 149 -0.01 11.84 -4.38
C GLU A 149 0.16 10.96 -3.12
N TRP A 150 -0.93 10.66 -2.40
CA TRP A 150 -0.90 9.95 -1.12
C TRP A 150 -1.43 8.52 -1.23
N ILE A 151 -0.96 7.65 -0.34
CA ILE A 151 -1.54 6.31 -0.11
C ILE A 151 -1.49 5.96 1.38
N SER A 152 -2.38 5.09 1.83
CA SER A 152 -2.37 4.58 3.19
C SER A 152 -1.10 3.78 3.52
N ASP A 153 -0.71 3.78 4.79
CA ASP A 153 0.41 2.96 5.28
C ASP A 153 0.12 1.46 5.07
N LYS A 154 -1.15 1.05 5.09
CA LYS A 154 -1.57 -0.32 4.75
C LYS A 154 -1.16 -0.68 3.32
N THR A 155 -1.57 0.13 2.34
CA THR A 155 -1.23 -0.02 0.92
C THR A 155 0.29 -0.03 0.71
N ARG A 156 0.98 0.86 1.41
CA ARG A 156 2.42 1.09 1.24
C ARG A 156 3.27 -0.09 1.70
N PHE A 157 2.85 -0.79 2.75
CA PHE A 157 3.63 -1.87 3.37
C PHE A 157 3.05 -3.28 3.19
N VAL A 158 1.88 -3.43 2.55
CA VAL A 158 1.28 -4.75 2.30
C VAL A 158 2.15 -5.69 1.46
N TRP A 159 3.06 -5.14 0.65
CA TRP A 159 3.90 -5.94 -0.26
C TRP A 159 4.72 -7.03 0.47
N ASP A 160 5.05 -6.84 1.75
CA ASP A 160 5.73 -7.86 2.55
C ASP A 160 4.86 -9.11 2.77
N GLY A 161 3.53 -8.95 2.82
CA GLY A 161 2.58 -10.05 2.88
C GLY A 161 2.48 -10.85 1.58
N LEU A 162 2.79 -10.24 0.43
CA LEU A 162 2.67 -10.91 -0.88
C LEU A 162 3.67 -12.06 -1.07
N LYS A 163 4.72 -12.17 -0.24
CA LYS A 163 5.68 -13.28 -0.26
C LYS A 163 5.46 -14.29 0.86
N MET A 164 4.57 -14.02 1.82
CA MET A 164 4.32 -14.88 2.97
C MET A 164 3.03 -15.67 2.81
N GLN A 165 3.03 -16.92 3.30
CA GLN A 165 1.83 -17.79 3.36
C GLN A 165 1.05 -17.91 2.04
N ARG A 166 1.77 -17.93 0.91
CA ARG A 166 1.17 -18.03 -0.42
C ARG A 166 0.67 -19.45 -0.69
N LEU A 167 -0.51 -19.56 -1.29
CA LEU A 167 -1.00 -20.79 -1.90
C LEU A 167 -0.29 -20.95 -3.26
N ASP A 168 0.72 -21.81 -3.30
CA ASP A 168 1.57 -22.07 -4.47
C ASP A 168 1.16 -23.34 -5.24
N THR A 169 0.49 -24.27 -4.56
CA THR A 169 -0.03 -25.52 -5.13
C THR A 169 -1.48 -25.79 -4.69
N PRO A 170 -2.29 -26.50 -5.49
CA PRO A 170 -3.59 -26.99 -5.05
C PRO A 170 -3.47 -28.00 -3.89
N PHE A 171 -4.45 -28.00 -2.99
CA PHE A 171 -4.54 -28.98 -1.90
C PHE A 171 -5.91 -29.64 -1.86
N VAL A 172 -5.94 -30.96 -1.69
CA VAL A 172 -7.16 -31.75 -1.55
C VAL A 172 -7.19 -32.42 -0.17
N ARG A 173 -8.36 -32.48 0.45
CA ARG A 173 -8.52 -33.10 1.78
C ARG A 173 -8.67 -34.61 1.67
N ILE A 174 -7.68 -35.35 2.17
CA ILE A 174 -7.65 -36.82 2.21
C ILE A 174 -7.44 -37.23 3.67
N ASN A 175 -8.32 -38.09 4.21
CA ASN A 175 -8.27 -38.55 5.61
C ASN A 175 -8.20 -37.39 6.63
N GLY A 176 -8.96 -36.32 6.37
CA GLY A 176 -9.06 -35.16 7.26
C GLY A 176 -7.93 -34.14 7.14
N ARG A 177 -6.84 -34.43 6.42
CA ARG A 177 -5.71 -33.50 6.22
C ARG A 177 -5.62 -33.00 4.78
N LEU A 178 -5.14 -31.77 4.60
CA LEU A 178 -4.83 -31.22 3.28
C LEU A 178 -3.54 -31.84 2.78
N GLN A 179 -3.56 -32.38 1.56
CA GLN A 179 -2.41 -32.94 0.87
C GLN A 179 -2.21 -32.20 -0.46
N PRO A 180 -0.97 -31.89 -0.86
CA PRO A 180 -0.70 -31.30 -2.17
C PRO A 180 -1.26 -32.18 -3.29
N ALA A 181 -1.85 -31.56 -4.31
CA ALA A 181 -2.45 -32.24 -5.45
C ALA A 181 -2.12 -31.52 -6.75
N THR A 182 -2.22 -32.23 -7.87
CA THR A 182 -2.17 -31.61 -9.21
C THR A 182 -3.47 -30.86 -9.52
N TRP A 183 -3.41 -29.96 -10.52
CA TRP A 183 -4.62 -29.27 -10.99
C TRP A 183 -5.69 -30.23 -11.49
N GLU A 184 -5.31 -31.31 -12.19
CA GLU A 184 -6.25 -32.33 -12.69
C GLU A 184 -6.97 -33.03 -11.54
N GLU A 185 -6.23 -33.46 -10.51
CA GLU A 185 -6.80 -34.09 -9.32
C GLU A 185 -7.71 -33.13 -8.54
N ALA A 186 -7.31 -31.86 -8.40
CA ALA A 186 -8.10 -30.84 -7.73
C ALA A 186 -9.43 -30.58 -8.47
N PHE A 187 -9.38 -30.39 -9.80
CA PHE A 187 -10.59 -30.19 -10.60
C PHE A 187 -11.47 -31.43 -10.65
N ALA A 188 -10.90 -32.63 -10.73
CA ALA A 188 -11.65 -33.89 -10.67
C ALA A 188 -12.38 -34.03 -9.31
N ALA A 189 -11.72 -33.68 -8.21
CA ALA A 189 -12.33 -33.69 -6.88
C ALA A 189 -13.48 -32.68 -6.76
N ILE A 190 -13.31 -31.46 -7.30
CA ILE A 190 -14.36 -30.43 -7.34
C ILE A 190 -15.56 -30.93 -8.18
N ALA A 191 -15.29 -31.41 -9.40
CA ALA A 191 -16.33 -31.90 -10.30
C ALA A 191 -17.10 -33.08 -9.69
N ALA A 192 -16.41 -34.04 -9.07
CA ALA A 192 -17.05 -35.18 -8.40
C ALA A 192 -17.96 -34.75 -7.23
N ARG A 193 -17.64 -33.64 -6.54
CA ARG A 193 -18.45 -33.11 -5.45
C ARG A 193 -19.64 -32.28 -5.93
N LEU A 194 -19.52 -31.62 -7.08
CA LEU A 194 -20.59 -30.82 -7.67
C LEU A 194 -21.53 -31.66 -8.55
N LYS A 195 -21.08 -32.82 -9.02
CA LYS A 195 -21.88 -33.72 -9.85
C LYS A 195 -23.16 -34.15 -9.11
N ASP A 196 -24.28 -34.03 -9.79
CA ASP A 196 -25.62 -34.40 -9.30
C ASP A 196 -26.08 -33.65 -8.03
N VAL A 197 -25.42 -32.54 -7.68
CA VAL A 197 -25.87 -31.64 -6.61
C VAL A 197 -26.84 -30.62 -7.17
N ASP A 198 -28.02 -30.53 -6.57
CA ASP A 198 -29.02 -29.52 -6.91
C ASP A 198 -28.49 -28.10 -6.64
N GLY A 199 -28.74 -27.17 -7.57
CA GLY A 199 -28.26 -25.79 -7.50
C GLY A 199 -28.68 -25.04 -6.23
N SER A 200 -29.80 -25.40 -5.60
CA SER A 200 -30.23 -24.81 -4.32
C SER A 200 -29.31 -25.16 -3.13
N ARG A 201 -28.50 -26.21 -3.26
CA ARG A 201 -27.54 -26.66 -2.24
C ARG A 201 -26.13 -26.16 -2.49
N ILE A 202 -25.94 -25.37 -3.53
CA ILE A 202 -24.67 -24.77 -3.91
C ILE A 202 -24.71 -23.29 -3.53
N ALA A 203 -23.59 -22.78 -3.04
CA ALA A 203 -23.41 -21.35 -2.80
C ALA A 203 -22.00 -20.94 -3.23
N ALA A 204 -21.85 -19.67 -3.63
CA ALA A 204 -20.56 -19.08 -3.96
C ALA A 204 -20.38 -17.79 -3.18
N ILE A 205 -19.20 -17.63 -2.59
CA ILE A 205 -18.79 -16.41 -1.89
C ILE A 205 -17.54 -15.89 -2.58
N ALA A 206 -17.61 -14.68 -3.15
CA ALA A 206 -16.45 -13.98 -3.65
C ALA A 206 -15.76 -13.24 -2.49
N GLY A 207 -14.43 -13.31 -2.42
CA GLY A 207 -13.64 -12.53 -1.45
C GLY A 207 -13.44 -11.09 -1.89
N ASP A 208 -13.10 -10.21 -0.94
CA ASP A 208 -13.03 -8.75 -1.16
C ASP A 208 -11.95 -8.32 -2.17
N LEU A 209 -10.91 -9.14 -2.34
CA LEU A 209 -9.79 -8.88 -3.25
C LEU A 209 -9.96 -9.53 -4.63
N ALA A 210 -11.12 -10.14 -4.92
CA ALA A 210 -11.36 -10.76 -6.21
C ALA A 210 -11.59 -9.70 -7.29
N CYS A 211 -10.93 -9.84 -8.44
CA CYS A 211 -11.15 -8.94 -9.58
C CYS A 211 -12.52 -9.18 -10.24
N ALA A 212 -13.01 -8.16 -10.97
CA ALA A 212 -14.33 -8.20 -11.61
C ALA A 212 -14.47 -9.37 -12.59
N GLU A 213 -13.41 -9.71 -13.32
CA GLU A 213 -13.39 -10.81 -14.28
C GLU A 213 -13.59 -12.17 -13.60
N SER A 214 -12.91 -12.39 -12.47
CA SER A 214 -13.02 -13.63 -11.69
C SER A 214 -14.38 -13.73 -11.02
N MET A 215 -14.92 -12.62 -10.49
CA MET A 215 -16.28 -12.57 -9.95
C MET A 215 -17.32 -12.86 -11.03
N LYS A 216 -17.14 -12.34 -12.25
CA LYS A 216 -18.02 -12.61 -13.38
C LYS A 216 -17.95 -14.07 -13.83
N ALA A 217 -16.74 -14.63 -13.96
CA ALA A 217 -16.55 -16.04 -14.29
C ALA A 217 -17.18 -16.98 -13.24
N LEU A 218 -17.02 -16.67 -11.95
CA LEU A 218 -17.67 -17.39 -10.85
C LEU A 218 -19.19 -17.31 -10.97
N LYS A 219 -19.74 -16.10 -11.19
CA LYS A 219 -21.17 -15.88 -11.35
C LYS A 219 -21.74 -16.69 -12.51
N ASP A 220 -21.10 -16.65 -13.67
CA ASP A 220 -21.59 -17.34 -14.86
C ASP A 220 -21.56 -18.86 -14.70
N LEU A 221 -20.47 -19.39 -14.12
CA LEU A 221 -20.35 -20.82 -13.82
C LEU A 221 -21.44 -21.28 -12.85
N TYR A 222 -21.61 -20.59 -11.72
CA TYR A 222 -22.57 -21.01 -10.70
C TYR A 222 -24.02 -20.80 -11.13
N THR A 223 -24.30 -19.77 -11.93
CA THR A 223 -25.62 -19.59 -12.56
C THR A 223 -25.93 -20.75 -13.50
N SER A 224 -24.94 -21.24 -14.27
CA SER A 224 -25.13 -22.41 -15.15
C SER A 224 -25.41 -23.71 -14.39
N LEU A 225 -24.97 -23.80 -13.12
CA LEU A 225 -25.26 -24.90 -12.20
C LEU A 225 -26.59 -24.72 -11.45
N GLY A 226 -27.38 -23.68 -11.75
CA GLY A 226 -28.65 -23.40 -11.07
C GLY A 226 -28.49 -22.82 -9.66
N CYS A 227 -27.30 -22.33 -9.30
CA CYS A 227 -27.07 -21.68 -8.00
C CYS A 227 -27.76 -20.32 -7.95
N THR A 228 -28.53 -20.10 -6.89
CA THR A 228 -29.18 -18.81 -6.59
C THR A 228 -28.49 -18.06 -5.44
N SER A 229 -27.63 -18.75 -4.69
CA SER A 229 -26.95 -18.22 -3.49
C SER A 229 -25.53 -17.76 -3.85
N ILE A 230 -25.42 -16.57 -4.43
CA ILE A 230 -24.12 -15.94 -4.76
C ILE A 230 -24.03 -14.63 -4.00
N ASP A 231 -22.97 -14.48 -3.21
CA ASP A 231 -22.72 -13.25 -2.43
C ASP A 231 -21.23 -12.85 -2.51
N CYS A 232 -20.95 -11.59 -2.24
CA CYS A 232 -19.60 -11.04 -2.09
C CYS A 232 -19.42 -10.29 -0.76
N ARG A 233 -20.50 -10.11 0.02
CA ARG A 233 -20.48 -9.31 1.24
C ARG A 233 -20.09 -10.16 2.42
N GLN A 234 -18.94 -9.88 3.01
CA GLN A 234 -18.48 -10.57 4.22
C GLN A 234 -19.13 -10.00 5.50
N ASP A 235 -19.55 -8.75 5.47
CA ASP A 235 -20.14 -8.01 6.61
C ASP A 235 -21.68 -8.03 6.63
N GLY A 236 -22.31 -8.61 5.60
CA GLY A 236 -23.76 -8.67 5.48
C GLY A 236 -24.43 -7.34 5.12
N ALA A 237 -23.71 -6.38 4.53
CA ALA A 237 -24.25 -5.08 4.14
C ALA A 237 -25.54 -5.19 3.30
N LYS A 238 -26.61 -4.48 3.69
CA LYS A 238 -27.88 -4.50 2.93
C LYS A 238 -27.85 -3.45 1.82
N LEU A 239 -27.35 -3.84 0.66
CA LEU A 239 -27.26 -2.99 -0.52
C LEU A 239 -28.37 -3.31 -1.53
N ASP A 240 -28.97 -2.28 -2.11
CA ASP A 240 -29.84 -2.43 -3.27
C ASP A 240 -29.00 -2.51 -4.55
N ALA A 241 -28.82 -3.71 -5.07
CA ALA A 241 -28.06 -3.95 -6.29
C ALA A 241 -28.78 -3.48 -7.57
N SER A 242 -30.07 -3.12 -7.51
CA SER A 242 -30.82 -2.64 -8.67
C SER A 242 -30.48 -1.19 -9.04
N ASN A 243 -29.98 -0.42 -8.07
CA ASN A 243 -29.62 0.99 -8.24
C ASN A 243 -28.15 1.21 -7.92
N ARG A 244 -27.36 1.61 -8.94
CA ARG A 244 -25.94 1.93 -8.77
C ARG A 244 -25.68 3.02 -7.73
N GLY A 245 -26.57 4.01 -7.63
CA GLY A 245 -26.42 5.09 -6.67
C GLY A 245 -26.55 4.67 -5.20
N ALA A 246 -27.04 3.45 -4.92
CA ALA A 246 -27.22 2.94 -3.57
C ALA A 246 -25.92 2.41 -2.94
N TYR A 247 -24.87 2.17 -3.73
CA TYR A 247 -23.60 1.60 -3.25
C TYR A 247 -22.36 2.35 -3.78
N LEU A 248 -22.55 3.46 -4.50
CA LEU A 248 -21.47 4.33 -4.95
C LEU A 248 -21.32 5.55 -4.04
N PHE A 249 -20.11 6.07 -3.97
CA PHE A 249 -19.86 7.40 -3.44
C PHE A 249 -20.16 8.44 -4.52
N ASN A 250 -21.44 8.84 -4.63
CA ASN A 250 -21.98 9.55 -5.80
C ASN A 250 -21.34 10.91 -6.09
N THR A 251 -20.84 11.61 -5.07
CA THR A 251 -20.23 12.95 -5.21
C THR A 251 -18.81 12.92 -5.75
N THR A 252 -18.19 11.73 -5.90
CA THR A 252 -16.74 11.53 -6.16
C THR A 252 -15.85 12.00 -5.01
N ILE A 253 -14.60 11.53 -4.97
CA ILE A 253 -13.64 11.92 -3.94
C ILE A 253 -13.24 13.38 -4.13
N ALA A 254 -12.82 13.77 -5.34
CA ALA A 254 -12.50 15.17 -5.64
C ALA A 254 -13.67 16.14 -5.40
N GLY A 255 -14.91 15.70 -5.62
CA GLY A 255 -16.09 16.54 -5.36
C GLY A 255 -16.33 16.88 -3.89
N ILE A 256 -15.60 16.29 -2.94
CA ILE A 256 -15.65 16.69 -1.52
C ILE A 256 -15.13 18.12 -1.33
N GLU A 257 -14.19 18.58 -2.17
CA GLU A 257 -13.62 19.94 -2.09
C GLU A 257 -14.65 21.05 -2.39
N GLU A 258 -15.74 20.70 -3.09
CA GLU A 258 -16.82 21.62 -3.43
C GLU A 258 -18.01 21.57 -2.46
N ALA A 259 -17.94 20.75 -1.40
CA ALA A 259 -19.04 20.45 -0.48
C ALA A 259 -19.27 21.49 0.63
#